data_AF-A0A3Q1GHQ6-F1
#
_entry.id   AF-A0A3Q1GHQ6-F1
#
_cell.length_a   1.000
_cell.length_b   1.000
_cell.length_c   1.000
_cell.angle_alpha   90.00
_cell.angle_beta   90.00
_cell.angle_gamma   90.00
#
_symmetry.space_group_name_H-M   'P 1'
#
loop_
_entity.id
_entity.type
_entity.pdbx_description
1 polymer ?
#
loop_
_entity_poly.entity_id
_entity_poly.type
_entity_poly.pdbx_seq_one_letter_code
_entity_poly.pdbx_strand_id
1 'polypeptide(L)'
;MRMAFSSFGHMCFVILFLLFSQGCPKSVMPHKRISGHVQVSCCPEVRNGTINEPVKECFEQKETTFRHCRVHAFVFITASSQTYCVDPNASWLPERLKKLERRGIYCQPL
;
A
#
# COMPACT_ATOMS: atom_id res chain seq x y z
N MET A 1 -2.02 -57.65 -23.73
CA MET A 1 -2.44 -56.24 -23.66
C MET A 1 -1.49 -55.52 -22.72
N ARG A 2 -0.52 -54.75 -23.24
CA ARG A 2 0.42 -53.96 -22.44
C ARG A 2 -0.04 -52.51 -22.48
N MET A 3 -0.52 -52.00 -21.36
CA MET A 3 -0.83 -50.57 -21.21
C MET A 3 0.50 -49.81 -21.11
N ALA A 4 0.89 -49.16 -22.20
CA ALA A 4 1.95 -48.17 -22.18
C ALA A 4 1.34 -46.89 -21.60
N PHE A 5 1.52 -46.67 -20.29
CA PHE A 5 1.21 -45.39 -19.67
C PHE A 5 2.16 -44.35 -20.26
N SER A 6 1.61 -43.51 -21.14
CA SER A 6 2.34 -42.44 -21.84
C SER A 6 2.81 -41.40 -20.82
N SER A 7 4.07 -41.55 -20.41
CA SER A 7 4.82 -40.64 -19.52
C SER A 7 4.87 -39.18 -20.02
N PHE A 8 4.49 -38.95 -21.29
CA PHE A 8 4.56 -37.64 -21.94
C PHE A 8 3.47 -36.65 -21.49
N GLY A 9 2.28 -37.16 -21.13
CA GLY A 9 1.14 -36.30 -20.76
C GLY A 9 1.28 -35.68 -19.37
N HIS A 10 1.93 -36.39 -18.43
CA HIS A 10 2.10 -35.93 -17.05
C HIS A 10 3.11 -34.78 -16.93
N MET A 11 4.13 -34.76 -17.79
CA MET A 11 5.18 -33.73 -17.76
C MET A 11 4.65 -32.37 -18.25
N CYS A 12 3.74 -32.34 -19.23
CA CYS A 12 3.12 -31.09 -19.71
C CYS A 12 2.24 -30.42 -18.64
N PHE A 13 1.51 -31.20 -17.84
CA PHE A 13 0.57 -30.66 -16.85
C PHE A 13 1.30 -29.96 -15.68
N VAL A 14 2.48 -30.45 -15.31
CA VAL A 14 3.30 -29.86 -14.23
C VAL A 14 3.91 -28.53 -14.67
N ILE A 15 4.34 -28.43 -15.93
CA ILE A 15 4.91 -27.19 -16.51
C ILE A 15 3.84 -26.09 -16.61
N LEU A 16 2.59 -26.45 -16.95
CA LEU A 16 1.49 -25.49 -17.05
C LEU A 16 1.08 -24.92 -15.67
N PHE A 17 1.14 -25.74 -14.61
CA PHE A 17 0.87 -25.30 -13.23
C PHE A 17 1.96 -24.37 -12.67
N LEU A 18 3.23 -24.55 -13.07
CA LEU A 18 4.34 -23.71 -12.62
C LEU A 18 4.37 -22.32 -13.30
N LEU A 19 3.78 -22.17 -14.49
CA LEU A 19 3.62 -20.86 -15.13
C LEU A 19 2.52 -20.02 -14.47
N PHE A 20 1.48 -20.65 -13.92
CA PHE A 20 0.37 -19.95 -13.27
C PHE A 20 0.74 -19.36 -11.90
N SER A 21 1.78 -19.87 -11.23
CA SER A 21 2.25 -19.37 -9.94
C SER A 21 3.23 -18.19 -10.05
N GLN A 22 3.71 -17.86 -11.25
CA GLN A 22 4.57 -16.70 -11.50
C GLN A 22 3.79 -15.50 -12.03
N GLY A 23 2.82 -15.06 -11.22
CA GLY A 23 2.07 -13.84 -11.44
C GLY A 23 1.94 -13.05 -10.16
N CYS A 24 3.03 -12.90 -9.38
CA CYS A 24 3.09 -11.92 -8.31
C CYS A 24 2.57 -10.59 -8.87
N PRO A 25 1.56 -9.95 -8.26
CA PRO A 25 1.10 -8.64 -8.72
C PRO A 25 2.32 -7.72 -8.72
N LYS A 26 2.67 -7.21 -9.91
CA LYS A 26 3.72 -6.21 -10.08
C LYS A 26 3.44 -5.13 -9.05
N SER A 27 4.29 -5.05 -8.04
CA SER A 27 4.30 -3.95 -7.08
C SER A 27 4.37 -2.68 -7.93
N VAL A 28 3.23 -1.98 -8.03
CA VAL A 28 3.13 -0.70 -8.72
C VAL A 28 4.14 0.19 -8.03
N MET A 29 5.22 0.50 -8.74
CA MET A 29 6.30 1.28 -8.17
C MET A 29 5.73 2.65 -7.83
N PRO A 30 5.67 3.01 -6.54
CA PRO A 30 4.95 4.20 -6.15
C PRO A 30 5.65 5.43 -6.70
N HIS A 31 4.87 6.30 -7.33
CA HIS A 31 5.38 7.56 -7.85
C HIS A 31 5.86 8.40 -6.67
N LYS A 32 7.14 8.78 -6.71
CA LYS A 32 7.88 9.36 -5.60
C LYS A 32 7.74 10.87 -5.65
N ARG A 33 6.91 11.46 -4.76
CA ARG A 33 6.86 12.92 -4.63
C ARG A 33 7.84 13.37 -3.56
N ILE A 34 8.57 14.44 -3.88
CA ILE A 34 9.55 15.05 -2.99
C ILE A 34 8.82 16.19 -2.29
N SER A 35 8.36 15.95 -1.06
CA SER A 35 7.91 17.02 -0.16
C SER A 35 9.01 17.27 0.87
N GLY A 36 9.72 18.40 0.73
CA GLY A 36 10.60 19.01 1.73
C GLY A 36 11.88 18.25 2.10
N HIS A 37 11.79 17.01 2.57
CA HIS A 37 12.93 16.19 3.01
C HIS A 37 12.61 14.69 3.11
N VAL A 38 11.38 14.26 2.81
CA VAL A 38 10.95 12.85 2.91
C VAL A 38 10.40 12.38 1.57
N GLN A 39 10.98 11.30 1.06
CA GLN A 39 10.53 10.65 -0.17
C GLN A 39 9.33 9.77 0.16
N VAL A 40 8.13 10.32 0.02
CA VAL A 40 6.89 9.59 0.30
C VAL A 40 6.31 9.03 -1.00
N SER A 41 6.15 7.72 -0.99
CA SER A 41 5.51 6.92 -2.04
C SER A 41 3.99 7.02 -1.98
N CYS A 42 3.31 7.01 -3.13
CA CYS A 42 1.85 7.00 -3.18
C CYS A 42 1.24 5.73 -2.54
N CYS A 43 0.04 5.85 -1.96
CA CYS A 43 -0.70 4.76 -1.31
C CYS A 43 -1.61 4.00 -2.30
N PRO A 44 -1.24 2.79 -2.76
CA PRO A 44 -2.06 2.03 -3.72
C PRO A 44 -3.33 1.44 -3.08
N GLU A 45 -3.35 1.31 -1.76
CA GLU A 45 -4.46 0.84 -0.95
C GLU A 45 -4.46 1.57 0.40
N VAL A 46 -5.58 1.51 1.12
CA VAL A 46 -5.73 2.07 2.46
C VAL A 46 -6.04 0.98 3.47
N ARG A 47 -5.72 1.25 4.74
CA ARG A 47 -5.99 0.36 5.86
C ARG A 47 -6.81 1.10 6.93
N ASN A 48 -7.77 0.39 7.52
CA ASN A 48 -8.63 0.89 8.59
C ASN A 48 -8.11 0.52 10.00
N GLY A 49 -6.94 -0.13 10.09
CA GLY A 49 -6.35 -0.50 11.38
C GLY A 49 -5.88 0.71 12.16
N THR A 50 -6.17 0.74 13.46
CA THR A 50 -5.72 1.81 14.37
C THR A 50 -4.20 1.83 14.50
N ILE A 51 -3.62 3.04 14.51
CA ILE A 51 -2.18 3.25 14.68
C ILE A 51 -1.91 3.77 16.09
N ASN A 52 -1.30 2.91 16.92
CA ASN A 52 -0.96 3.26 18.30
C ASN A 52 0.35 4.05 18.41
N GLU A 53 1.22 3.97 17.40
CA GLU A 53 2.51 4.63 17.40
C GLU A 53 2.40 6.17 17.28
N PRO A 54 3.34 6.94 17.84
CA PRO A 54 3.36 8.38 17.69
C PRO A 54 3.61 8.77 16.24
N VAL A 55 2.72 9.59 15.68
CA VAL A 55 2.91 10.16 14.34
C VAL A 55 3.86 11.36 14.45
N LYS A 56 4.84 11.43 13.55
CA LYS A 56 5.80 12.52 13.40
C LYS A 56 5.41 13.45 12.25
N GLU A 57 5.00 12.88 11.12
CA GLU A 57 4.60 13.62 9.92
C GLU A 57 3.29 13.05 9.37
N CYS A 58 2.48 13.91 8.77
CA CYS A 58 1.22 13.54 8.15
C CYS A 58 1.11 14.16 6.76
N PHE A 59 0.60 13.39 5.80
CA PHE A 59 0.25 13.88 4.47
C PHE A 59 -1.15 13.45 4.06
N GLU A 60 -1.78 14.23 3.20
CA GLU A 60 -3.04 13.89 2.53
C GLU A 60 -2.75 13.63 1.04
N GLN A 61 -3.04 12.40 0.61
CA GLN A 61 -3.06 12.01 -0.79
C GLN A 61 -4.49 12.08 -1.31
N LYS A 62 -4.78 12.98 -2.24
CA LYS A 62 -6.07 12.98 -2.95
C LYS A 62 -6.04 11.97 -4.10
N GLU A 63 -7.20 11.50 -4.53
CA GLU A 63 -7.31 10.58 -5.68
C GLU A 63 -6.67 11.14 -6.97
N THR A 64 -6.61 12.47 -7.08
CA THR A 64 -6.03 13.20 -8.20
C THR A 64 -4.53 13.49 -8.05
N THR A 65 -3.95 13.23 -6.88
CA THR A 65 -2.53 13.51 -6.60
C THR A 65 -1.62 12.69 -7.53
N PHE A 66 -1.98 11.44 -7.82
CA PHE A 66 -1.17 10.53 -8.65
C PHE A 66 -1.98 9.92 -9.79
N ARG A 67 -1.43 9.94 -11.01
CA ARG A 67 -2.11 9.41 -12.21
C ARG A 67 -2.43 7.91 -12.11
N HIS A 68 -1.55 7.14 -11.45
CA HIS A 68 -1.62 5.68 -11.34
C HIS A 68 -2.06 5.19 -9.96
N CYS A 69 -2.32 6.11 -9.03
CA CYS A 69 -2.66 5.80 -7.65
C CYS A 69 -3.81 6.73 -7.25
N ARG A 70 -5.02 6.25 -7.54
CA ARG A 70 -6.27 7.01 -7.42
C ARG A 70 -7.01 6.64 -6.14
N VAL A 71 -6.30 6.70 -5.03
CA VAL A 71 -6.86 6.39 -3.70
C VAL A 71 -6.73 7.64 -2.85
N HIS A 72 -7.83 8.05 -2.21
CA HIS A 72 -7.76 9.06 -1.15
C HIS A 72 -7.22 8.39 0.11
N ALA A 73 -6.12 8.92 0.65
CA ALA A 73 -5.45 8.34 1.81
C ALA A 73 -4.83 9.42 2.68
N PHE A 74 -4.78 9.18 3.99
CA PHE A 74 -3.89 9.90 4.89
C PHE A 74 -2.62 9.07 5.09
N VAL A 75 -1.46 9.67 4.87
CA VAL A 75 -0.17 9.02 5.04
C VAL A 75 0.43 9.46 6.37
N PHE A 76 0.52 8.54 7.33
CA PHE A 76 1.16 8.80 8.61
C PHE A 76 2.56 8.22 8.60
N ILE A 77 3.55 9.05 8.93
CA ILE A 77 4.92 8.62 9.20
C ILE A 77 5.13 8.70 10.71
N THR A 78 5.44 7.57 11.32
CA THR A 78 5.62 7.47 12.77
C THR A 78 7.02 7.94 13.19
N ALA A 79 7.21 8.12 14.49
CA ALA A 79 8.53 8.39 15.07
C ALA A 79 9.54 7.25 14.82
N SER A 80 9.06 6.02 14.59
CA SER A 80 9.85 4.84 14.19
C SER A 80 10.12 4.78 12.67
N SER A 81 9.76 5.83 11.91
CA SER A 81 9.88 5.92 10.45
C SER A 81 9.01 4.91 9.68
N GLN A 82 7.98 4.35 10.33
CA GLN A 82 7.00 3.49 9.67
C GLN A 82 5.95 4.34 8.95
N THR A 83 5.61 3.94 7.73
CA THR A 83 4.61 4.63 6.91
C THR A 83 3.31 3.84 6.86
N TYR A 84 2.19 4.52 7.12
CA TYR A 84 0.85 3.94 7.08
C TYR A 84 -0.06 4.71 6.15
N CYS A 85 -0.71 3.99 5.24
CA CYS A 85 -1.80 4.50 4.40
C CYS A 85 -3.13 4.26 5.11
N VAL A 86 -3.73 5.32 5.61
CA VAL A 86 -4.95 5.30 6.42
C VAL A 86 -6.17 5.60 5.55
N ASP A 87 -7.22 4.79 5.74
CA ASP A 87 -8.51 4.99 5.09
C ASP A 87 -9.17 6.28 5.59
N PRO A 88 -9.53 7.23 4.70
CA PRO A 88 -10.23 8.46 5.10
C PRO A 88 -11.57 8.20 5.81
N ASN A 89 -12.17 7.02 5.61
CA ASN A 89 -13.43 6.62 6.22
C ASN A 89 -13.26 5.88 7.56
N ALA A 90 -12.02 5.71 8.04
CA ALA A 90 -11.77 5.10 9.33
C ALA A 90 -12.43 5.90 10.46
N SER A 91 -13.30 5.25 11.25
CA SER A 91 -14.10 5.93 12.29
C SER A 91 -13.26 6.63 13.36
N TRP A 92 -12.05 6.13 13.62
CA TRP A 92 -11.11 6.69 14.58
C TRP A 92 -10.29 7.87 14.04
N LEU A 93 -10.22 8.05 12.71
CA LEU A 93 -9.32 9.01 12.08
C LEU A 93 -9.64 10.47 12.44
N PRO A 94 -10.90 10.94 12.44
CA PRO A 94 -11.20 12.33 12.78
C PRO A 94 -10.72 12.75 14.17
N GLU A 95 -10.87 11.87 15.17
CA GLU A 95 -10.36 12.13 16.52
C GLU A 95 -8.83 12.11 16.55
N ARG A 96 -8.21 11.20 15.79
CA ARG A 96 -6.75 11.12 15.69
C ARG A 96 -6.17 12.38 15.05
N LEU A 97 -6.75 12.88 13.96
CA LEU A 97 -6.31 14.12 13.30
C LEU A 97 -6.37 15.32 14.27
N LYS A 98 -7.48 15.49 15.01
CA LYS A 98 -7.59 16.52 16.06
C LYS A 98 -6.50 16.40 17.12
N LYS A 99 -6.12 15.18 17.51
CA LYS A 99 -5.02 14.96 18.47
C LYS A 99 -3.66 15.36 17.87
N LEU A 100 -3.45 15.19 16.57
CA LEU A 100 -2.22 15.62 15.87
C LEU A 100 -2.14 17.14 15.76
N GLU A 101 -3.25 17.80 15.40
CA GLU A 101 -3.33 19.26 15.30
C GLU A 101 -2.99 19.93 16.64
N ARG A 102 -3.52 19.42 17.76
CA ARG A 102 -3.16 19.90 19.11
C ARG A 102 -1.68 19.76 19.45
N ARG A 103 -0.96 18.88 18.76
CA ARG A 103 0.48 18.68 18.89
C ARG A 103 1.28 19.49 17.85
N GLY A 104 0.62 20.31 17.04
CA GLY A 104 1.24 21.09 15.98
C GLY A 104 1.57 20.30 14.71
N ILE A 105 0.99 19.10 14.55
CA ILE A 105 1.19 18.26 13.36
C ILE A 105 -0.05 18.39 12.48
N TYR A 106 0.14 19.02 11.31
CA TYR A 106 -0.90 19.21 10.30
C TYR A 106 -0.59 18.35 9.08
N CYS A 107 -1.63 17.72 8.52
CA CYS A 107 -1.46 16.92 7.32
C CYS A 107 -1.22 17.82 6.10
N GLN A 108 -0.06 17.66 5.47
CA GLN A 108 0.33 18.45 4.29
C GLN A 108 -0.16 17.75 3.00
N PRO A 109 -0.45 18.50 1.92
CA PRO A 109 -0.70 17.87 0.63
C PRO A 109 0.51 17.05 0.17
N LEU A 110 0.27 15.84 -0.36
CA LEU A 110 1.31 14.93 -0.85
C LEU A 110 1.82 15.24 -2.27
#